data_AF-A0A2N5JBN3-F1
#
_entry.id   AF-A0A2N5JBN3-F1
#
_cell.length_a   1.000
_cell.length_b   1.000
_cell.length_c   1.000
_cell.angle_alpha   90.00
_cell.angle_beta   90.00
_cell.angle_gamma   90.00
#
_symmetry.space_group_name_H-M   'P 1'
#
loop_
_entity.id
_entity.type
_entity.pdbx_description
1 polymer ?
#
loop_
_entity_poly.entity_id
_entity_poly.type
_entity_poly.pdbx_seq_one_letter_code
_entity_poly.pdbx_strand_id
1 'polypeptide(L)'
;MNAMVKSMRVDWARMTSVGYGMVVGYVLSMPILMVVLTLVIGGDAATAGILWLYKYLAALNLMMYVSFMTFPSVYQDMGNNADMNGLMPVSRRNQVLGRYVYLLIFGVIFILTEALTYPLAFAVAGQLGSMGALPWGTLAALLFAYVVLAAIVLVLVYRFKAQTLLYVVVFAGSGLMLCGFVLAARFSDQVQTILGWLGSHVFSSVWLTGVLGVVIAAVVLAGSYLLSVRLYERKEM
;
A
#
# COMPACT_ATOMS: atom_id res chain seq x y z
N MET A 1 -27.80 10.16 -5.00
CA MET A 1 -26.37 9.79 -5.22
C MET A 1 -25.66 9.77 -3.87
N ASN A 2 -25.07 8.63 -3.50
CA ASN A 2 -24.52 8.38 -2.16
C ASN A 2 -23.44 9.41 -1.78
N ALA A 3 -23.48 9.95 -0.57
CA ALA A 3 -22.59 11.03 -0.12
C ALA A 3 -21.11 10.65 -0.18
N MET A 4 -20.80 9.37 0.08
CA MET A 4 -19.48 8.77 -0.06
C MET A 4 -18.97 8.75 -1.52
N VAL A 5 -19.85 8.48 -2.48
CA VAL A 5 -19.47 8.45 -3.90
C VAL A 5 -19.13 9.86 -4.38
N LYS A 6 -19.80 10.89 -3.86
CA LYS A 6 -19.47 12.29 -4.16
C LYS A 6 -18.07 12.65 -3.69
N SER A 7 -17.68 12.29 -2.46
CA SER A 7 -16.32 12.57 -1.96
C SER A 7 -15.26 11.80 -2.76
N MET A 8 -15.50 10.51 -3.05
CA MET A 8 -14.60 9.71 -3.87
C MET A 8 -14.39 10.29 -5.27
N ARG A 9 -15.43 10.85 -5.91
CA ARG A 9 -15.32 11.48 -7.23
C ARG A 9 -14.40 12.68 -7.23
N VAL A 10 -14.35 13.44 -6.13
CA VAL A 10 -13.43 14.59 -6.03
C VAL A 10 -11.99 14.11 -5.91
N ASP A 11 -11.73 13.11 -5.06
CA ASP A 11 -10.37 12.57 -4.93
C ASP A 11 -9.90 11.87 -6.22
N TRP A 12 -10.82 11.20 -6.94
CA TRP A 12 -10.57 10.70 -8.27
C TRP A 12 -10.20 11.82 -9.25
N ALA A 13 -10.98 12.91 -9.27
CA ALA A 13 -10.70 14.05 -10.14
C ALA A 13 -9.34 14.71 -9.83
N ARG A 14 -8.95 14.79 -8.55
CA ARG A 14 -7.63 15.26 -8.13
C ARG A 14 -6.52 14.37 -8.69
N MET A 15 -6.66 13.05 -8.60
CA MET A 15 -5.65 12.14 -9.14
C MET A 15 -5.56 12.17 -10.66
N THR A 16 -6.68 12.30 -11.37
CA THR A 16 -6.70 12.36 -12.83
C THR A 16 -6.41 13.75 -13.38
N SER A 17 -6.20 14.76 -12.53
CA SER A 17 -5.99 16.15 -12.95
C SER A 17 -4.73 16.34 -13.81
N VAL A 18 -3.70 15.51 -13.59
CA VAL A 18 -2.46 15.46 -14.41
C VAL A 18 -2.63 14.57 -15.64
N GLY A 19 -3.79 13.94 -15.79
CA GLY A 19 -4.12 12.99 -16.85
C GLY A 19 -4.17 11.54 -16.36
N TYR A 20 -4.97 10.71 -17.05
CA TYR A 20 -5.13 9.29 -16.73
C TYR A 20 -3.83 8.48 -16.85
N GLY A 21 -2.88 8.98 -17.64
CA GLY A 21 -1.56 8.35 -17.82
C GLY A 21 -0.78 8.20 -16.52
N MET A 22 -0.99 9.09 -15.54
CA MET A 22 -0.33 8.96 -14.23
C MET A 22 -0.84 7.73 -13.46
N VAL A 23 -2.16 7.53 -13.39
CA VAL A 23 -2.75 6.38 -12.67
C VAL A 23 -2.36 5.08 -13.35
N VAL A 24 -2.42 5.04 -14.69
CA VAL A 24 -1.99 3.89 -15.49
C VAL A 24 -0.49 3.63 -15.29
N GLY A 25 0.33 4.69 -15.28
CA GLY A 25 1.77 4.59 -15.01
C GLY A 25 2.07 4.01 -13.63
N TYR A 26 1.38 4.47 -12.59
CA TYR A 26 1.52 3.91 -11.24
C TYR A 26 1.18 2.42 -11.23
N VAL A 27 0.01 2.03 -11.75
CA VAL A 27 -0.43 0.63 -11.74
C VAL A 27 0.50 -0.26 -12.57
N LEU A 28 0.89 0.16 -13.78
CA LEU A 28 1.68 -0.67 -14.69
C LEU A 28 3.19 -0.62 -14.44
N SER A 29 3.69 0.31 -13.63
CA SER A 29 5.14 0.46 -13.40
C SER A 29 5.81 -0.81 -12.88
N MET A 30 5.20 -1.51 -11.92
CA MET A 30 5.75 -2.75 -11.36
C MET A 30 5.74 -3.91 -12.36
N PRO A 31 4.64 -4.21 -13.08
CA PRO A 31 4.66 -5.14 -14.19
C PRO A 31 5.73 -4.83 -15.24
N ILE A 32 5.85 -3.57 -15.65
CA ILE A 32 6.82 -3.14 -16.66
C ILE A 32 8.25 -3.34 -16.15
N LEU A 33 8.55 -2.90 -14.94
CA LEU A 33 9.87 -3.10 -14.32
C LEU A 33 10.20 -4.59 -14.17
N MET A 34 9.22 -5.41 -13.80
CA MET A 34 9.40 -6.86 -13.72
C MET A 34 9.77 -7.45 -15.08
N VAL A 35 9.04 -7.10 -16.14
CA VAL A 35 9.33 -7.55 -17.51
C VAL A 35 10.74 -7.13 -17.95
N VAL A 36 11.06 -5.84 -17.80
CA VAL A 36 12.36 -5.29 -18.22
C VAL A 36 13.51 -5.96 -17.46
N LEU A 37 13.42 -6.04 -16.14
CA LEU A 37 14.49 -6.62 -15.32
C LEU A 37 14.60 -8.14 -15.53
N THR A 38 13.49 -8.82 -15.77
CA THR A 38 13.52 -10.26 -16.11
C THR A 38 14.19 -10.50 -17.46
N LEU A 39 13.96 -9.65 -18.46
CA LEU A 39 14.66 -9.72 -19.76
C LEU A 39 16.16 -9.45 -19.64
N VAL A 40 16.56 -8.54 -18.74
CA VAL A 40 17.97 -8.19 -18.52
C VAL A 40 18.71 -9.31 -17.76
N ILE A 41 18.04 -9.99 -16.83
CA ILE A 41 18.62 -11.02 -15.95
C ILE A 41 18.46 -12.44 -16.54
N GLY A 42 17.57 -12.62 -17.53
CA GLY A 42 17.08 -13.91 -18.01
C GLY A 42 18.14 -14.77 -18.73
N GLY A 43 18.47 -15.90 -18.10
CA GLY A 43 19.18 -17.05 -18.68
C GLY A 43 18.66 -18.35 -18.06
N ASP A 44 19.18 -19.52 -18.46
CA ASP A 44 18.61 -20.84 -18.11
C ASP A 44 18.51 -21.13 -16.58
N ALA A 45 19.25 -20.39 -15.73
CA ALA A 45 19.19 -20.48 -14.27
C ALA A 45 18.30 -19.40 -13.58
N ALA A 46 17.38 -18.77 -14.30
CA ALA A 46 16.67 -17.55 -13.86
C ALA A 46 15.56 -17.71 -12.80
N THR A 47 15.08 -18.91 -12.47
CA THR A 47 13.90 -19.06 -11.58
C THR A 47 14.12 -18.44 -10.19
N ALA A 48 15.28 -18.68 -9.55
CA ALA A 48 15.60 -18.07 -8.26
C ALA A 48 15.75 -16.54 -8.34
N GLY A 49 16.29 -16.04 -9.45
CA GLY A 49 16.41 -14.61 -9.73
C GLY A 49 15.05 -13.93 -9.90
N ILE A 50 14.13 -14.56 -10.63
CA ILE A 50 12.75 -14.08 -10.82
C ILE A 50 12.01 -14.03 -9.48
N LEU A 51 12.14 -15.07 -8.65
CA LEU A 51 11.51 -15.12 -7.33
C LEU A 51 12.05 -14.04 -6.39
N TRP A 52 13.36 -13.81 -6.40
CA TRP A 52 13.99 -12.73 -5.63
C TRP A 52 13.52 -11.36 -6.11
N LEU A 53 13.53 -11.13 -7.43
CA LEU A 53 13.11 -9.88 -8.05
C LEU A 53 11.64 -9.56 -7.75
N TYR A 54 10.76 -10.55 -7.85
CA TYR A 54 9.34 -10.38 -7.52
C TYR A 54 9.14 -9.91 -6.07
N LYS A 55 9.82 -10.53 -5.10
CA LYS A 55 9.74 -10.11 -3.69
C LYS A 55 10.26 -8.69 -3.49
N TYR A 56 11.34 -8.33 -4.18
CA TYR A 56 11.93 -6.99 -4.12
C TYR A 56 10.99 -5.93 -4.69
N LEU A 57 10.42 -6.16 -5.88
CA LEU A 57 9.48 -5.23 -6.51
C LEU A 57 8.17 -5.11 -5.72
N ALA A 58 7.66 -6.21 -5.15
CA ALA A 58 6.49 -6.16 -4.29
C ALA A 58 6.74 -5.25 -3.05
N ALA A 59 7.94 -5.27 -2.48
CA ALA A 59 8.31 -4.36 -1.39
C ALA A 59 8.40 -2.89 -1.85
N LEU A 60 8.95 -2.62 -3.04
CA LEU A 60 8.96 -1.27 -3.62
C LEU A 60 7.55 -0.76 -3.92
N ASN A 61 6.64 -1.66 -4.31
CA ASN A 61 5.25 -1.32 -4.57
C ASN A 61 4.52 -0.77 -3.32
N LEU A 62 4.94 -1.17 -2.11
CA LEU A 62 4.43 -0.56 -0.87
C LEU A 62 4.76 0.94 -0.78
N MET A 63 5.98 1.34 -1.16
CA MET A 63 6.39 2.75 -1.15
C MET A 63 5.65 3.57 -2.23
N MET A 64 5.44 2.94 -3.38
CA MET A 64 4.65 3.53 -4.46
C MET A 64 3.19 3.75 -4.03
N TYR A 65 2.60 2.77 -3.36
CA TYR A 65 1.25 2.87 -2.81
C TYR A 65 1.13 4.01 -1.77
N VAL A 66 2.12 4.20 -0.89
CA VAL A 66 2.13 5.35 0.03
C VAL A 66 2.18 6.68 -0.74
N SER A 67 3.02 6.78 -1.77
CA SER A 67 3.11 7.99 -2.60
C SER A 67 1.77 8.29 -3.28
N PHE A 68 1.11 7.24 -3.76
CA PHE A 68 -0.21 7.31 -4.37
C PHE A 68 -1.30 7.81 -3.39
N MET A 69 -1.28 7.37 -2.13
CA MET A 69 -2.23 7.82 -1.10
C MET A 69 -2.17 9.31 -0.79
N THR A 70 -0.96 9.85 -0.85
CA THR A 70 -0.68 11.21 -0.42
C THR A 70 -1.00 12.21 -1.54
N PHE A 71 -1.16 11.74 -2.77
CA PHE A 71 -1.41 12.56 -3.94
C PHE A 71 -2.64 13.48 -3.80
N PRO A 72 -3.85 13.01 -3.41
CA PRO A 72 -4.99 13.92 -3.25
C PRO A 72 -4.78 14.98 -2.15
N SER A 73 -3.99 14.68 -1.11
CA SER A 73 -3.67 15.66 -0.06
C SER A 73 -2.64 16.69 -0.49
N VAL A 74 -1.67 16.29 -1.32
CA VAL A 74 -0.73 17.23 -1.93
C VAL A 74 -1.51 18.26 -2.75
N TYR A 75 -2.50 17.81 -3.53
CA TYR A 75 -3.40 18.70 -4.29
C TYR A 75 -4.31 19.58 -3.42
N GLN A 76 -4.74 19.08 -2.27
CA GLN A 76 -5.53 19.89 -1.31
C GLN A 76 -4.70 21.04 -0.74
N ASP A 77 -3.43 20.78 -0.44
CA ASP A 77 -2.55 21.78 0.16
C ASP A 77 -1.94 22.74 -0.87
N MET A 78 -1.87 22.34 -2.15
CA MET A 78 -1.47 23.21 -3.25
C MET A 78 -2.55 24.26 -3.52
N GLY A 79 -2.17 25.54 -3.39
CA GLY A 79 -3.05 26.68 -3.72
C GLY A 79 -4.17 26.95 -2.71
N ASN A 80 -4.05 26.46 -1.48
CA ASN A 80 -5.07 26.59 -0.42
C ASN A 80 -6.45 26.01 -0.80
N ASN A 81 -6.47 24.98 -1.66
CA ASN A 81 -7.68 24.28 -2.08
C ASN A 81 -8.34 23.44 -0.97
N ALA A 82 -7.76 23.42 0.24
CA ALA A 82 -8.32 22.76 1.41
C ALA A 82 -9.70 23.32 1.77
N ASP A 83 -9.90 24.63 1.63
CA ASP A 83 -11.14 25.34 1.94
C ASP A 83 -12.29 24.91 1.02
N MET A 84 -11.98 24.41 -0.20
CA MET A 84 -12.98 23.86 -1.11
C MET A 84 -13.67 22.61 -0.57
N ASN A 85 -13.05 21.87 0.36
CA ASN A 85 -13.68 20.71 1.00
C ASN A 85 -14.80 21.13 1.97
N GLY A 86 -14.75 22.35 2.52
CA GLY A 86 -15.81 22.92 3.35
C GLY A 86 -17.07 23.25 2.54
N LEU A 87 -16.92 23.53 1.25
CA LEU A 87 -18.02 23.85 0.33
C LEU A 87 -18.77 22.60 -0.19
N MET A 88 -18.24 21.40 0.04
CA MET A 88 -18.90 20.17 -0.41
C MET A 88 -20.15 19.89 0.43
N PRO A 89 -21.31 19.60 -0.19
CA PRO A 89 -22.54 19.24 0.52
C PRO A 89 -22.49 17.77 0.99
N VAL A 90 -21.43 17.41 1.74
CA VAL A 90 -21.12 16.07 2.24
C VAL A 90 -20.56 16.21 3.66
N SER A 91 -21.10 15.46 4.62
CA SER A 91 -20.60 15.48 5.99
C SER A 91 -19.12 15.08 6.06
N ARG A 92 -18.37 15.69 6.98
CA ARG A 92 -16.94 15.42 7.18
C ARG A 92 -16.64 13.93 7.36
N ARG A 93 -17.50 13.20 8.09
CA ARG A 93 -17.42 11.73 8.25
C ARG A 93 -17.51 10.99 6.92
N ASN A 94 -18.44 11.37 6.05
CA ASN A 94 -18.60 10.74 4.73
C ASN A 94 -17.45 11.10 3.77
N GLN A 95 -16.82 12.28 3.96
CA GLN A 95 -15.61 12.63 3.22
C GLN A 95 -14.43 11.74 3.65
N VAL A 96 -14.21 11.57 4.96
CA VAL A 96 -13.18 10.66 5.48
C VAL A 96 -13.46 9.22 5.03
N LEU A 97 -14.68 8.73 5.21
CA LEU A 97 -15.06 7.36 4.80
C LEU A 97 -14.83 7.12 3.31
N GLY A 98 -15.22 8.09 2.47
CA GLY A 98 -14.98 8.02 1.02
C GLY A 98 -13.49 7.86 0.69
N ARG A 99 -12.62 8.56 1.43
CA ARG A 99 -11.17 8.46 1.23
C ARG A 99 -10.59 7.11 1.68
N TYR A 100 -11.11 6.49 2.75
CA TYR A 100 -10.73 5.12 3.13
C TYR A 100 -11.16 4.11 2.06
N VAL A 101 -12.41 4.17 1.62
CA VAL A 101 -12.93 3.25 0.59
C VAL A 101 -12.18 3.39 -0.73
N TYR A 102 -11.90 4.63 -1.13
CA TYR A 102 -11.07 4.94 -2.29
C TYR A 102 -9.72 4.25 -2.25
N LEU A 103 -9.02 4.33 -1.11
CA LEU A 103 -7.70 3.73 -0.95
C LEU A 103 -7.76 2.20 -0.90
N LEU A 104 -8.78 1.63 -0.26
CA LEU A 104 -8.97 0.18 -0.26
C LEU A 104 -9.19 -0.37 -1.68
N ILE A 105 -9.96 0.33 -2.52
CA ILE A 105 -10.14 -0.04 -3.93
C ILE A 105 -8.79 -0.09 -4.65
N PHE A 106 -7.94 0.93 -4.45
CA PHE A 106 -6.61 0.94 -5.04
C PHE A 106 -5.67 -0.10 -4.45
N GLY A 107 -5.74 -0.38 -3.16
CA GLY A 107 -5.02 -1.50 -2.54
C GLY A 107 -5.38 -2.85 -3.20
N VAL A 108 -6.66 -3.07 -3.52
CA VAL A 108 -7.10 -4.25 -4.27
C VAL A 108 -6.54 -4.24 -5.70
N ILE A 109 -6.62 -3.12 -6.42
CA ILE A 109 -6.07 -3.00 -7.78
C ILE A 109 -4.57 -3.33 -7.79
N PHE A 110 -3.81 -2.82 -6.82
CA PHE A 110 -2.38 -3.06 -6.70
C PHE A 110 -2.08 -4.55 -6.41
N ILE A 111 -2.86 -5.19 -5.54
CA ILE A 111 -2.73 -6.64 -5.28
C ILE A 111 -3.05 -7.49 -6.52
N LEU A 112 -4.13 -7.15 -7.23
CA LEU A 112 -4.48 -7.84 -8.46
C LEU A 112 -3.37 -7.66 -9.50
N THR A 113 -2.79 -6.48 -9.57
CA THR A 113 -1.67 -6.20 -10.47
C THR A 113 -0.45 -7.03 -10.11
N GLU A 114 -0.07 -7.11 -8.83
CA GLU A 114 1.03 -7.98 -8.39
C GLU A 114 0.78 -9.47 -8.66
N ALA A 115 -0.46 -9.93 -8.45
CA ALA A 115 -0.84 -11.30 -8.78
C ALA A 115 -0.68 -11.60 -10.27
N LEU A 116 -0.87 -10.61 -11.16
CA LEU A 116 -0.64 -10.74 -12.60
C LEU A 116 0.84 -10.57 -12.99
N THR A 117 1.60 -9.77 -12.24
CA THR A 117 3.05 -9.58 -12.45
C THR A 117 3.83 -10.88 -12.29
N TYR A 118 3.43 -11.73 -11.33
CA TYR A 118 4.10 -13.00 -11.06
C TYR A 118 4.16 -13.93 -12.28
N PRO A 119 3.05 -14.39 -12.88
CA PRO A 119 3.10 -15.25 -14.07
C PRO A 119 3.70 -14.55 -15.29
N LEU A 120 3.52 -13.22 -15.41
CA LEU A 120 4.09 -12.43 -16.50
C LEU A 120 5.62 -12.55 -16.54
N ALA A 121 6.29 -12.51 -15.38
CA ALA A 121 7.73 -12.66 -15.31
C ALA A 121 8.23 -14.00 -15.85
N PHE A 122 7.58 -15.10 -15.44
CA PHE A 122 7.93 -16.43 -15.92
C PHE A 122 7.60 -16.62 -17.40
N ALA A 123 6.53 -15.99 -17.90
CA ALA A 123 6.15 -16.02 -19.31
C ALA A 123 7.23 -15.39 -20.18
N VAL A 124 7.71 -14.21 -19.78
CA VAL A 124 8.74 -13.45 -20.51
C VAL A 124 10.09 -14.15 -20.47
N ALA A 125 10.40 -14.85 -19.38
CA ALA A 125 11.61 -15.68 -19.29
C ALA A 125 11.52 -17.01 -20.07
N GLY A 126 10.38 -17.35 -20.68
CA GLY A 126 10.17 -18.67 -21.29
C GLY A 126 10.13 -19.83 -20.27
N GLN A 127 9.95 -19.53 -18.98
CA GLN A 127 10.04 -20.45 -17.86
C GLN A 127 8.69 -20.67 -17.15
N LEU A 128 7.56 -20.55 -17.88
CA LEU A 128 6.23 -20.70 -17.27
C LEU A 128 6.04 -22.06 -16.56
N GLY A 129 6.70 -23.11 -17.04
CA GLY A 129 6.67 -24.44 -16.43
C GLY A 129 7.37 -24.55 -15.07
N SER A 130 8.28 -23.63 -14.72
CA SER A 130 8.98 -23.61 -13.42
C SER A 130 8.41 -22.61 -12.43
N MET A 131 7.31 -21.91 -12.78
CA MET A 131 6.66 -20.89 -11.96
C MET A 131 6.19 -21.41 -10.59
N GLY A 132 5.77 -22.68 -10.54
CA GLY A 132 5.11 -23.24 -9.35
C GLY A 132 3.77 -22.56 -9.06
N ALA A 133 3.31 -22.66 -7.82
CA ALA A 133 2.06 -22.04 -7.38
C ALA A 133 2.23 -20.52 -7.18
N LEU A 134 1.12 -19.79 -7.33
CA LEU A 134 1.07 -18.36 -7.00
C LEU A 134 1.45 -18.16 -5.52
N PRO A 135 2.28 -17.16 -5.16
CA PRO A 135 2.70 -16.91 -3.79
C PRO A 135 1.59 -16.24 -2.96
N TRP A 136 0.50 -16.98 -2.68
CA TRP A 136 -0.67 -16.50 -1.95
C TRP A 136 -0.33 -15.91 -0.58
N GLY A 137 0.63 -16.49 0.14
CA GLY A 137 1.09 -15.95 1.43
C GLY A 137 1.72 -14.56 1.31
N THR A 138 2.52 -14.33 0.25
CA THR A 138 3.11 -13.01 -0.01
C THR A 138 2.05 -11.99 -0.41
N LEU A 139 1.09 -12.38 -1.25
CA LEU A 139 -0.02 -11.51 -1.64
C LEU A 139 -0.91 -11.15 -0.44
N ALA A 140 -1.21 -12.11 0.44
CA ALA A 140 -1.98 -11.86 1.65
C ALA A 140 -1.23 -10.90 2.61
N ALA A 141 0.07 -11.11 2.79
CA ALA A 141 0.91 -10.20 3.59
C ALA A 141 0.98 -8.80 2.99
N LEU A 142 1.09 -8.69 1.67
CA LEU A 142 1.10 -7.41 0.95
C LEU A 142 -0.24 -6.67 1.10
N LEU A 143 -1.37 -7.38 0.98
CA LEU A 143 -2.70 -6.81 1.18
C LEU A 143 -2.86 -6.28 2.61
N PHE A 144 -2.44 -7.07 3.60
CA PHE A 144 -2.44 -6.64 4.99
C PHE A 144 -1.57 -5.40 5.20
N ALA A 145 -0.37 -5.37 4.62
CA ALA A 145 0.52 -4.22 4.69
C ALA A 145 -0.10 -2.97 4.04
N TYR A 146 -0.77 -3.10 2.89
CA TYR A 146 -1.52 -2.00 2.26
C TYR A 146 -2.62 -1.46 3.18
N VAL A 147 -3.37 -2.32 3.85
CA VAL A 147 -4.42 -1.88 4.79
C VAL A 147 -3.82 -1.11 5.97
N VAL A 148 -2.76 -1.63 6.57
CA VAL A 148 -2.08 -0.99 7.71
C VAL A 148 -1.45 0.34 7.30
N LEU A 149 -0.78 0.39 6.15
CA LEU A 149 -0.20 1.62 5.62
C LEU A 149 -1.28 2.66 5.31
N ALA A 150 -2.41 2.24 4.71
CA ALA A 150 -3.55 3.14 4.48
C ALA A 150 -4.05 3.75 5.78
N ALA A 151 -4.21 2.93 6.82
CA ALA A 151 -4.64 3.37 8.12
C ALA A 151 -3.67 4.38 8.76
N ILE A 152 -2.36 4.15 8.67
CA ILE A 152 -1.36 5.05 9.27
C ILE A 152 -1.28 6.36 8.47
N VAL A 153 -1.12 6.27 7.14
CA VAL A 153 -0.90 7.42 6.27
C VAL A 153 -2.11 8.34 6.29
N LEU A 154 -3.34 7.82 6.29
CA LEU A 154 -4.55 8.66 6.34
C LEU A 154 -4.61 9.50 7.62
N VAL A 155 -4.31 8.93 8.78
CA VAL A 155 -4.28 9.69 10.05
C VAL A 155 -3.23 10.80 9.97
N LEU A 156 -2.06 10.52 9.40
CA LEU A 156 -1.00 11.50 9.21
C LEU A 156 -1.42 12.61 8.25
N VAL A 157 -2.11 12.27 7.15
CA VAL A 157 -2.65 13.24 6.18
C VAL A 157 -3.64 14.20 6.83
N TYR A 158 -4.48 13.71 7.74
CA TYR A 158 -5.39 14.60 8.46
C TYR A 158 -4.68 15.40 9.56
N ARG A 159 -3.56 14.94 10.10
CA ARG A 159 -2.80 15.64 11.15
C ARG A 159 -1.84 16.71 10.64
N PHE A 160 -1.16 16.45 9.53
CA PHE A 160 -0.04 17.24 9.02
C PHE A 160 -0.33 17.82 7.63
N LYS A 161 0.41 18.86 7.23
CA LYS A 161 0.42 19.36 5.84
C LYS A 161 1.24 18.42 4.96
N ALA A 162 0.96 18.39 3.67
CA ALA A 162 1.56 17.54 2.65
C ALA A 162 3.09 17.65 2.61
N GLN A 163 3.65 18.85 2.78
CA GLN A 163 5.11 19.03 2.88
C GLN A 163 5.71 18.31 4.10
N THR A 164 5.11 18.50 5.28
CA THR A 164 5.52 17.80 6.50
C THR A 164 5.32 16.29 6.36
N LEU A 165 4.27 15.87 5.67
CA LEU A 165 3.99 14.47 5.45
C LEU A 165 5.00 13.80 4.53
N LEU A 166 5.48 14.49 3.49
CA LEU A 166 6.59 14.03 2.65
C LEU A 166 7.85 13.79 3.49
N TYR A 167 8.20 14.72 4.38
CA TYR A 167 9.32 14.51 5.30
C TYR A 167 9.09 13.34 6.25
N VAL A 168 7.90 13.21 6.84
CA VAL A 168 7.58 12.08 7.73
C VAL A 168 7.64 10.75 6.99
N VAL A 169 7.09 10.65 5.78
CA VAL A 169 7.12 9.40 5.00
C VAL A 169 8.56 9.05 4.59
N VAL A 170 9.34 10.02 4.11
CA VAL A 170 10.72 9.78 3.68
C VAL A 170 11.61 9.46 4.87
N PHE A 171 11.62 10.26 5.94
CA PHE A 171 12.49 10.05 7.09
C PHE A 171 12.03 8.90 7.99
N ALA A 172 10.74 8.76 8.27
CA ALA A 172 10.26 7.61 9.06
C ALA A 172 10.34 6.32 8.25
N GLY A 173 10.09 6.36 6.93
CA GLY A 173 10.24 5.20 6.05
C GLY A 173 11.69 4.74 5.94
N SER A 174 12.64 5.66 5.73
CA SER A 174 14.07 5.34 5.72
C SER A 174 14.58 4.93 7.11
N GLY A 175 14.07 5.54 8.19
CA GLY A 175 14.35 5.13 9.57
C GLY A 175 13.87 3.70 9.87
N LEU A 176 12.66 3.34 9.44
CA LEU A 176 12.14 1.97 9.57
C LEU A 176 12.94 0.97 8.75
N MET A 177 13.36 1.33 7.53
CA MET A 177 14.27 0.48 6.73
C MET A 177 15.59 0.25 7.44
N LEU A 178 16.20 1.31 7.99
CA LEU A 178 17.45 1.21 8.76
C LEU A 178 17.27 0.36 10.02
N CYS A 179 16.19 0.56 10.77
CA CYS A 179 15.87 -0.27 11.93
C CYS A 179 15.67 -1.74 11.53
N GLY A 180 14.96 -2.01 10.44
CA GLY A 180 14.78 -3.36 9.90
C GLY A 180 16.11 -3.99 9.49
N PHE A 181 16.99 -3.22 8.85
CA PHE A 181 18.34 -3.65 8.50
C PHE A 181 19.19 -3.97 9.74
N VAL A 182 19.19 -3.10 10.75
CA VAL A 182 19.93 -3.30 12.01
C VAL A 182 19.38 -4.51 12.78
N LEU A 183 18.06 -4.67 12.85
CA LEU A 183 17.42 -5.83 13.48
C LEU A 183 17.80 -7.13 12.75
N ALA A 184 17.75 -7.14 11.43
CA ALA A 184 18.14 -8.30 10.63
C ALA A 184 19.64 -8.63 10.73
N ALA A 185 20.50 -7.61 10.75
CA ALA A 185 21.95 -7.80 10.76
C ALA A 185 22.51 -8.14 12.14
N ARG A 186 21.92 -7.59 13.22
CA ARG A 186 22.45 -7.74 14.59
C ARG A 186 21.69 -8.76 15.42
N PHE A 187 20.41 -8.99 15.12
CA PHE A 187 19.52 -9.84 15.91
C PHE A 187 18.86 -10.93 15.06
N SER A 188 19.51 -11.39 13.98
CA SER A 188 18.94 -12.40 13.07
C SER A 188 18.41 -13.61 13.83
N ASP A 189 19.17 -14.09 14.81
CA ASP A 189 18.86 -15.32 15.52
C ASP A 189 17.68 -15.14 16.49
N GLN A 190 17.60 -14.00 17.18
CA GLN A 190 16.42 -13.70 18.00
C GLN A 190 15.19 -13.46 17.14
N VAL A 191 15.32 -12.77 16.00
CA VAL A 191 14.22 -12.55 15.05
C VAL A 191 13.71 -13.90 14.51
N GLN A 192 14.61 -14.79 14.08
CA GLN A 192 14.27 -16.15 13.64
C GLN A 192 13.61 -16.96 14.76
N THR A 193 14.09 -16.86 16.00
CA THR A 193 13.52 -17.56 17.16
C THR A 193 12.11 -17.06 17.48
N ILE A 194 11.90 -15.74 17.48
CA ILE A 194 10.59 -15.14 17.72
C ILE A 194 9.63 -15.48 16.58
N LEU A 195 10.08 -15.40 15.32
CA LEU A 195 9.26 -15.77 14.16
C LEU A 195 8.90 -17.25 14.16
N GLY A 196 9.82 -18.14 14.57
CA GLY A 196 9.57 -19.57 14.71
C GLY A 196 8.58 -19.88 15.85
N TRP A 197 8.69 -19.17 16.97
CA TRP A 197 7.74 -19.27 18.08
C TRP A 197 6.34 -18.78 17.68
N LEU A 198 6.26 -17.61 17.06
CA LEU A 198 5.02 -17.06 16.52
C LEU A 198 4.41 -17.99 15.47
N GLY A 199 5.22 -18.54 14.57
CA GLY A 199 4.79 -19.50 13.55
C GLY A 199 4.18 -20.77 14.13
N SER A 200 4.76 -21.29 15.22
CA SER A 200 4.32 -22.55 15.84
C SER A 200 3.16 -22.39 16.82
N HIS A 201 3.03 -21.25 17.49
CA HIS A 201 2.05 -21.06 18.57
C HIS A 201 0.90 -20.10 18.21
N VAL A 202 1.16 -19.07 17.42
CA VAL A 202 0.19 -18.02 17.07
C VAL A 202 -0.35 -18.21 15.65
N PHE A 203 0.52 -18.58 14.72
CA PHE A 203 0.19 -18.75 13.30
C PHE A 203 0.14 -20.22 12.85
N SER A 204 -0.13 -21.13 13.80
CA SER A 204 -0.10 -22.59 13.60
C SER A 204 -1.12 -23.08 12.57
N SER A 205 -2.20 -22.32 12.35
CA SER A 205 -3.23 -22.61 11.34
C SER A 205 -3.34 -21.47 10.36
N VAL A 206 -3.26 -21.77 9.06
CA VAL A 206 -3.42 -20.80 7.96
C VAL A 206 -4.76 -20.06 8.06
N TRP A 207 -5.83 -20.75 8.43
CA TRP A 207 -7.15 -20.16 8.64
C TRP A 207 -7.15 -19.17 9.81
N LEU A 208 -6.59 -19.58 10.95
CA LEU A 208 -6.60 -18.79 12.17
C LEU A 208 -5.72 -17.54 12.00
N THR A 209 -4.59 -17.67 11.31
CA THR A 209 -3.74 -16.56 10.87
C THR A 209 -4.49 -15.59 9.96
N GLY A 210 -5.25 -16.12 8.99
CA GLY A 210 -6.09 -15.30 8.11
C GLY A 210 -7.17 -14.52 8.86
N VAL A 211 -7.91 -15.19 9.74
CA VAL A 211 -8.95 -14.56 10.57
C VAL A 211 -8.36 -13.49 11.49
N LEU A 212 -7.27 -13.80 12.19
CA LEU A 212 -6.56 -12.84 13.03
C LEU A 212 -6.08 -11.63 12.22
N GLY A 213 -5.50 -11.86 11.04
CA GLY A 213 -5.08 -10.80 10.13
C GLY A 213 -6.24 -9.88 9.73
N VAL A 214 -7.40 -10.44 9.39
CA VAL A 214 -8.61 -9.68 9.05
C VAL A 214 -9.13 -8.89 10.25
N VAL A 215 -9.17 -9.50 11.44
CA VAL A 215 -9.61 -8.83 12.67
C VAL A 215 -8.68 -7.67 13.03
N ILE A 216 -7.36 -7.88 12.99
CA ILE A 216 -6.37 -6.83 13.25
C ILE A 216 -6.51 -5.72 12.22
N ALA A 217 -6.62 -6.05 10.93
CA ALA A 217 -6.81 -5.06 9.87
C ALA A 217 -8.09 -4.23 10.09
N ALA A 218 -9.19 -4.88 10.47
CA ALA A 218 -10.46 -4.20 10.77
C ALA A 218 -10.35 -3.27 11.99
N VAL A 219 -9.71 -3.72 13.08
CA VAL A 219 -9.48 -2.91 14.28
C VAL A 219 -8.58 -1.71 13.96
N VAL A 220 -7.49 -1.92 13.21
CA VAL A 220 -6.57 -0.85 12.79
C VAL A 220 -7.28 0.15 11.90
N LEU A 221 -8.08 -0.29 10.92
CA LEU A 221 -8.89 0.58 10.07
C LEU A 221 -9.94 1.35 10.86
N ALA A 222 -10.66 0.70 11.78
CA ALA A 222 -11.68 1.34 12.60
C ALA A 222 -11.08 2.40 13.53
N GLY A 223 -10.00 2.06 14.23
CA GLY A 223 -9.27 2.99 15.10
C GLY A 223 -8.72 4.19 14.32
N SER A 224 -8.10 3.90 13.17
CA SER A 224 -7.60 4.90 12.24
C SER A 224 -8.72 5.82 11.73
N TYR A 225 -9.86 5.28 11.29
CA TYR A 225 -11.01 6.05 10.83
C TYR A 225 -11.55 6.98 11.93
N LEU A 226 -11.73 6.47 13.15
CA LEU A 226 -12.20 7.27 14.28
C LEU A 226 -11.24 8.43 14.61
N LEU A 227 -9.92 8.18 14.56
CA LEU A 227 -8.91 9.21 14.76
C LEU A 227 -8.93 10.24 13.63
N SER A 228 -8.98 9.80 12.37
CA SER A 228 -9.06 10.66 11.19
C SER A 228 -10.28 11.55 11.21
N VAL A 229 -11.45 11.02 11.58
CA VAL A 229 -12.68 11.81 11.75
C VAL A 229 -12.49 12.87 12.83
N ARG A 230 -11.98 12.50 14.02
CA ARG A 230 -11.75 13.45 15.11
C ARG A 230 -10.78 14.57 14.72
N LEU A 231 -9.71 14.24 13.99
CA LEU A 231 -8.75 15.23 13.51
C LEU A 231 -9.36 16.15 12.45
N TYR A 232 -10.16 15.60 11.53
CA TYR A 232 -10.78 16.35 10.46
C TYR A 232 -11.94 17.23 10.92
N GLU A 233 -12.73 16.79 11.91
CA GLU A 233 -13.77 17.60 12.56
C GLU A 233 -13.18 18.79 13.32
N ARG A 234 -11.97 18.65 13.89
CA ARG A 234 -11.26 19.72 14.63
C ARG A 234 -10.59 20.77 13.74
N LYS A 235 -10.42 20.52 12.43
CA LYS A 235 -9.85 21.51 11.52
C LYS A 235 -10.89 22.60 11.24
N GLU A 236 -10.61 23.82 11.66
CA GLU A 236 -11.34 24.99 11.15
C GLU A 236 -10.94 25.14 9.67
N MET A 237 -11.95 25.01 8.80
CA MET A 237 -11.89 25.25 7.35
C MET A 237 -13.05 26.17 7.05
#